data_AF-A0A948KK65-F1
#
_entry.id   AF-A0A948KK65-F1
#
_cell.length_a   1.000
_cell.length_b   1.000
_cell.length_c   1.000
_cell.angle_alpha   90.00
_cell.angle_beta   90.00
_cell.angle_gamma   90.00
#
_symmetry.space_group_name_H-M   'P 1'
#
loop_
_entity.id
_entity.type
_entity.pdbx_description
1 polymer ?
#
loop_
_entity_poly.entity_id
_entity_poly.type
_entity_poly.pdbx_seq_one_letter_code
_entity_poly.pdbx_strand_id
1 'polypeptide(L)'
;MPARSVSDFEQALERLKGRYQQIGEELRKARLEARALRKQAETARLARVIIQEVGQQTQAQLSYHLSDLISAAMQDVFDDPYKLKVEFVVRRNKT
;
A
#
# COMPACT_ATOMS: atom_id res chain seq x y z
N MET A 1 35.76 11.12 -49.58
CA MET A 1 35.28 10.51 -48.32
C MET A 1 36.02 9.20 -48.14
N PRO A 2 36.77 8.98 -47.04
CA PRO A 2 37.55 7.76 -46.90
C PRO A 2 36.57 6.57 -46.84
N ALA A 3 36.84 5.53 -47.63
CA ALA A 3 36.05 4.31 -47.63
C ALA A 3 36.14 3.66 -46.25
N ARG A 4 35.00 3.53 -45.56
CA ARG A 4 34.91 2.78 -44.30
C ARG A 4 35.35 1.35 -44.58
N SER A 5 36.33 0.86 -43.82
CA SER A 5 36.83 -0.50 -44.00
C SER A 5 35.79 -1.50 -43.53
N VAL A 6 35.81 -2.73 -44.07
CA VAL A 6 34.94 -3.83 -43.62
C VAL A 6 35.05 -4.03 -42.09
N SER A 7 36.26 -3.83 -41.55
CA SER A 7 36.52 -3.91 -40.10
C SER A 7 35.77 -2.85 -39.28
N ASP A 8 35.60 -1.63 -39.81
CA ASP A 8 34.83 -0.58 -39.12
C ASP A 8 33.34 -0.94 -39.00
N PHE A 9 32.81 -1.60 -40.03
CA PHE A 9 31.43 -2.10 -40.03
C PHE A 9 31.24 -3.28 -39.07
N GLU A 10 32.20 -4.20 -39.00
CA GLU A 10 32.18 -5.32 -38.06
C GLU A 10 32.20 -4.83 -36.61
N GLN A 11 33.07 -3.87 -36.28
CA GLN A 11 33.11 -3.28 -34.92
C GLN A 11 31.82 -2.52 -34.59
N ALA A 12 31.22 -1.82 -35.54
CA ALA A 12 29.92 -1.18 -35.35
C ALA A 12 28.81 -2.20 -35.10
N LEU A 13 28.82 -3.32 -35.84
CA LEU A 13 27.85 -4.40 -35.68
C LEU A 13 27.96 -5.05 -34.30
N GLU A 14 29.17 -5.37 -33.83
CA GLU A 14 29.37 -5.96 -32.50
C GLU A 14 28.94 -5.02 -31.36
N ARG A 15 29.25 -3.72 -31.47
CA ARG A 15 28.75 -2.72 -30.52
C ARG A 15 27.22 -2.65 -30.50
N LEU A 16 26.57 -2.76 -31.67
CA LEU A 16 25.12 -2.72 -31.78
C LEU A 16 24.47 -3.97 -31.19
N LYS A 17 25.05 -5.16 -31.43
CA LYS A 17 24.61 -6.42 -30.82
C LYS A 17 24.69 -6.38 -29.31
N GLY A 18 25.79 -5.88 -28.75
CA GLY A 18 25.96 -5.72 -27.30
C GLY A 18 24.90 -4.80 -26.69
N ARG A 19 24.63 -3.65 -27.33
CA ARG A 19 23.57 -2.74 -26.89
C ARG A 19 22.19 -3.39 -26.97
N TYR A 20 21.89 -4.12 -28.04
CA TYR A 20 20.62 -4.82 -28.19
C TYR A 20 20.41 -5.85 -27.07
N GLN A 21 21.43 -6.64 -26.76
CA GLN A 21 21.37 -7.62 -25.66
C GLN A 21 21.17 -6.93 -24.30
N GLN A 22 21.91 -5.86 -24.02
CA GLN A 22 21.76 -5.09 -22.78
C GLN A 22 20.34 -4.54 -22.63
N ILE A 23 19.81 -3.88 -23.67
CA ILE A 23 18.43 -3.34 -23.67
C ILE A 23 17.41 -4.46 -23.48
N GLY A 24 17.63 -5.63 -24.10
CA GLY A 24 16.78 -6.80 -23.92
C GLY A 24 16.73 -7.27 -22.46
N GLU A 25 17.88 -7.36 -21.79
CA GLU A 25 17.96 -7.73 -20.38
C GLU A 25 17.34 -6.68 -19.45
N GLU A 26 17.59 -5.39 -19.69
CA GLU A 26 16.98 -4.30 -18.94
C GLU A 26 15.46 -4.30 -19.06
N LEU A 27 14.94 -4.48 -20.29
CA LEU A 27 13.51 -4.58 -20.55
C LEU A 27 12.89 -5.79 -19.82
N ARG A 28 13.58 -6.93 -19.82
CA ARG A 28 13.14 -8.13 -19.11
C ARG A 28 13.07 -7.88 -17.61
N LYS A 29 14.10 -7.28 -17.01
CA LYS A 29 14.14 -6.91 -15.59
C LYS A 29 13.02 -5.95 -15.22
N ALA A 30 12.88 -4.86 -15.97
CA ALA A 30 11.85 -3.85 -15.74
C ALA A 30 10.43 -4.45 -15.82
N ARG A 31 10.17 -5.38 -16.74
CA ARG A 31 8.88 -6.07 -16.84
C ARG A 31 8.60 -6.96 -15.62
N LEU A 32 9.60 -7.69 -15.14
CA LEU A 32 9.46 -8.53 -13.95
C LEU A 32 9.19 -7.68 -12.71
N GLU A 33 9.94 -6.58 -12.55
CA GLU A 33 9.77 -5.65 -11.45
C GLU A 33 8.38 -4.98 -11.48
N ALA A 34 7.94 -4.49 -12.65
CA ALA A 34 6.62 -3.91 -12.80
C ALA A 34 5.50 -4.91 -12.44
N ARG A 35 5.66 -6.19 -12.79
CA ARG A 35 4.72 -7.24 -12.41
C ARG A 35 4.71 -7.49 -10.90
N ALA A 36 5.88 -7.51 -10.27
CA ALA A 36 6.01 -7.69 -8.82
C ALA A 36 5.38 -6.52 -8.06
N LEU A 37 5.68 -5.27 -8.46
CA LEU A 37 5.13 -4.06 -7.86
C LEU A 37 3.60 -4.00 -8.00
N ARG A 38 3.04 -4.37 -9.16
CA ARG A 38 1.58 -4.45 -9.33
C ARG A 38 0.94 -5.44 -8.37
N LYS A 39 1.56 -6.61 -8.18
CA LYS A 39 1.06 -7.61 -7.24
C LYS A 39 1.11 -7.07 -5.79
N GLN A 40 2.22 -6.44 -5.41
CA GLN A 40 2.37 -5.84 -4.09
C GLN A 40 1.34 -4.72 -3.84
N ALA A 41 1.11 -3.86 -4.83
CA ALA A 41 0.12 -2.78 -4.74
C ALA A 41 -1.29 -3.33 -4.50
N GLU A 42 -1.68 -4.40 -5.21
CA GLU A 42 -2.99 -5.02 -4.99
C GLU A 42 -3.09 -5.68 -3.62
N THR A 43 -2.06 -6.41 -3.18
CA THR A 43 -2.02 -6.97 -1.82
C THR A 43 -2.14 -5.88 -0.75
N ALA A 44 -1.41 -4.77 -0.89
CA ALA A 44 -1.47 -3.65 0.05
C ALA A 44 -2.86 -2.99 0.05
N ARG A 45 -3.50 -2.86 -1.11
CA ARG A 45 -4.87 -2.34 -1.24
C ARG A 45 -5.87 -3.21 -0.49
N LEU A 46 -5.79 -4.53 -0.63
CA LEU A 46 -6.66 -5.48 0.08
C LEU A 46 -6.39 -5.47 1.58
N ALA A 47 -5.12 -5.48 1.99
CA ALA A 47 -4.73 -5.41 3.40
C ALA A 47 -5.27 -4.13 4.07
N ARG A 48 -5.22 -2.99 3.38
CA ARG A 48 -5.77 -1.73 3.88
C ARG A 48 -7.27 -1.83 4.18
N VAL A 49 -8.04 -2.50 3.33
CA VAL A 49 -9.48 -2.71 3.56
C VAL A 49 -9.71 -3.52 4.82
N ILE A 50 -8.94 -4.61 5.01
CA ILE A 50 -9.05 -5.46 6.20
C ILE A 50 -8.69 -4.67 7.47
N ILE A 51 -7.59 -3.92 7.46
CA ILE A 51 -7.16 -3.10 8.60
C ILE A 51 -8.24 -2.06 8.95
N GLN A 52 -8.85 -1.44 7.94
CA GLN A 52 -9.90 -0.47 8.16
C GLN A 52 -11.15 -1.10 8.79
N GLU A 53 -11.57 -2.26 8.29
CA GLU A 53 -12.73 -3.01 8.82
C GLU A 53 -12.49 -3.42 10.27
N VAL A 54 -11.35 -4.07 10.55
CA VAL A 54 -10.98 -4.51 11.90
C VAL A 54 -10.89 -3.31 12.84
N GLY A 55 -10.28 -2.21 12.39
CA GLY A 55 -10.18 -0.98 13.19
C GLY A 55 -11.55 -0.41 13.57
N GLN A 56 -12.52 -0.41 12.65
CA GLN A 56 -13.89 0.03 12.92
C GLN A 56 -14.60 -0.89 13.92
N GLN A 57 -14.46 -2.20 13.75
CA GLN A 57 -15.06 -3.18 14.67
C GLN A 57 -14.47 -3.07 16.08
N THR A 58 -13.16 -2.95 16.20
CA THR A 58 -12.48 -2.75 17.49
C THR A 58 -12.92 -1.45 18.16
N GLN A 59 -13.01 -0.34 17.40
CA GLN A 59 -13.49 0.94 17.92
C GLN A 59 -14.94 0.87 18.42
N ALA A 60 -15.82 0.15 17.70
CA ALA A 60 -17.20 -0.05 18.13
C ALA A 60 -17.27 -0.84 19.45
N GLN A 61 -16.50 -1.92 19.57
CA GLN A 61 -16.42 -2.71 20.81
C GLN A 61 -15.89 -1.87 21.98
N LEU A 62 -14.82 -1.10 21.77
CA LEU A 62 -14.28 -0.21 22.80
C LEU A 62 -15.29 0.84 23.23
N SER A 63 -16.03 1.44 22.29
CA SER A 63 -17.07 2.42 22.62
C SER A 63 -18.16 1.83 23.50
N TYR A 64 -18.62 0.63 23.15
CA TYR A 64 -19.64 -0.08 23.90
C TYR A 64 -19.15 -0.37 25.32
N HIS A 65 -18.00 -1.02 25.46
CA HIS A 65 -17.45 -1.39 26.77
C HIS A 65 -17.17 -0.19 27.66
N LEU A 66 -16.61 0.89 27.10
CA LEU A 66 -16.32 2.11 27.86
C LEU A 66 -17.61 2.82 28.30
N SER A 67 -18.59 2.91 27.40
CA SER A 67 -19.89 3.53 27.71
C SER A 67 -20.63 2.75 28.79
N ASP A 68 -20.62 1.42 28.71
CA ASP A 68 -21.28 0.53 29.65
C ASP A 68 -20.62 0.59 31.04
N LEU A 69 -19.30 0.40 31.11
CA LEU A 69 -18.55 0.42 32.37
C LEU A 69 -18.70 1.74 33.13
N ILE A 70 -18.54 2.86 32.43
CA ILE A 70 -18.62 4.18 33.08
C ILE A 70 -20.07 4.49 33.44
N SER A 71 -21.04 4.16 32.59
CA SER A 71 -22.45 4.40 32.94
C SER A 71 -22.88 3.57 34.16
N ALA A 72 -22.41 2.33 34.28
CA ALA A 72 -22.62 1.50 35.47
C ALA A 72 -21.98 2.13 36.72
N ALA A 73 -20.72 2.59 36.62
CA ALA A 73 -20.06 3.28 37.72
C ALA A 73 -20.77 4.59 38.12
N MET A 74 -21.34 5.32 37.16
CA MET A 74 -22.12 6.54 37.43
C MET A 74 -23.43 6.22 38.15
N GLN A 75 -24.10 5.12 37.80
CA GLN A 75 -25.32 4.66 38.47
C GLN A 75 -25.10 4.32 39.95
N ASP A 76 -23.92 3.80 40.29
CA ASP A 76 -23.59 3.46 41.69
C ASP A 76 -23.27 4.68 42.56
N VAL A 77 -22.88 5.81 41.95
CA VAL A 77 -22.38 7.01 42.68
C VAL A 77 -23.41 8.13 42.73
N PHE A 78 -24.31 8.24 41.75
CA PHE A 78 -25.24 9.36 41.61
C PHE A 78 -26.70 8.91 41.63
N ASP A 79 -27.55 9.65 42.34
CA ASP A 79 -29.00 9.40 42.40
C ASP A 79 -29.71 9.62 41.04
N ASP A 80 -29.20 10.54 40.21
CA ASP A 80 -29.64 10.78 38.82
C ASP A 80 -28.43 10.67 37.87
N PRO A 81 -28.12 9.46 37.37
CA PRO A 81 -26.85 9.19 36.70
C PRO A 81 -26.85 9.55 35.22
N TYR A 82 -25.79 10.23 34.77
CA TYR A 82 -25.53 10.49 33.36
C TYR A 82 -25.09 9.22 32.61
N LYS A 83 -25.52 9.08 31.35
CA LYS A 83 -25.02 8.03 30.44
C LYS A 83 -23.83 8.52 29.65
N LEU A 84 -22.73 7.77 29.69
CA LEU A 84 -21.60 8.03 28.81
C LEU A 84 -21.93 7.53 27.39
N LYS A 85 -21.67 8.38 26.40
CA LYS A 85 -21.76 8.01 24.99
C LYS A 85 -20.44 8.35 24.29
N VAL A 86 -19.75 7.31 23.82
CA VAL A 86 -18.49 7.45 23.07
C VAL A 86 -18.75 7.17 21.60
N GLU A 87 -18.32 8.09 20.74
CA GLU A 87 -18.41 7.95 19.28
C GLU A 87 -17.02 8.07 18.65
N PHE A 88 -16.54 7.00 18.00
CA PHE A 88 -15.38 7.10 17.12
C PHE A 88 -15.83 7.51 15.72
N VAL A 89 -15.41 8.69 15.28
CA VAL A 89 -15.75 9.22 13.97
C VAL A 89 -14.70 8.80 12.94
N VAL A 90 -15.10 7.99 11.97
CA VAL A 90 -14.23 7.61 10.84
C VAL A 90 -14.07 8.80 9.90
N ARG A 91 -12.91 9.45 9.94
CA ARG A 91 -12.54 10.48 8.95
C ARG A 91 -11.92 9.79 7.74
N ARG A 92 -12.69 9.64 6.65
CA ARG A 92 -12.14 9.14 5.37
C ARG A 92 -11.09 10.11 4.84
N ASN A 93 -9.93 9.59 4.42
CA ASN A 93 -8.93 10.22 3.55
C ASN A 93 -8.82 11.77 3.66
N LYS A 94 -8.45 12.30 4.83
CA LYS A 94 -7.78 13.61 4.87
C LYS A 94 -6.27 13.39 4.70
N THR A 95 -5.90 13.01 3.48
CA THR A 95 -4.56 13.16 2.88
C THR A 95 -4.68 12.94 1.38
#